data_AF-H1VD81-F1
#
_entry.id   AF-H1VD81-F1
#
_cell.length_a   1.000
_cell.length_b   1.000
_cell.length_c   1.000
_cell.angle_alpha   90.00
_cell.angle_beta   90.00
_cell.angle_gamma   90.00
#
_symmetry.space_group_name_H-M   'P 1'
#
loop_
_entity.id
_entity.type
_entity.pdbx_description
1 polymer ?
#
loop_
_entity_poly.entity_id
_entity_poly.type
_entity_poly.pdbx_seq_one_letter_code
_entity_poly.pdbx_strand_id
1 'polypeptide(L)'
;MKAVSESQGVIGVFSGHDHGNSWCTKWKGKRTGYGGYGNWIRGSRQLFLTRDMLAKGELDTSIRLESGAVVGSVTLNSTYGEDKYPATPNDRT
;
A
#
# COMPACT_ATOMS: atom_id res chain seq x y z
N MET A 1 7.39 8.72 9.91
CA MET A 1 8.38 7.89 9.18
C MET A 1 9.05 6.79 10.02
N LYS A 2 8.88 6.75 11.36
CA LYS A 2 9.47 5.71 12.24
C LYS A 2 9.10 4.27 11.83
N ALA A 3 7.83 4.05 11.48
CA ALA A 3 7.32 2.75 11.04
C ALA A 3 7.97 2.22 9.74
N VAL A 4 8.38 3.11 8.84
CA VAL A 4 9.05 2.75 7.58
C VAL A 4 10.50 2.37 7.84
N SER A 5 11.21 3.15 8.66
CA SER A 5 12.61 2.85 9.04
C SER A 5 12.75 1.57 9.86
N GLU A 6 11.71 1.14 10.57
CA GLU A 6 11.69 -0.08 11.38
C GLU A 6 11.27 -1.33 10.57
N SER A 7 10.90 -1.18 9.29
CA SER A 7 10.43 -2.29 8.45
C SER A 7 11.61 -3.06 7.83
N GLN A 8 11.91 -4.24 8.37
CA GLN A 8 12.99 -5.11 7.89
C GLN A 8 12.69 -5.67 6.48
N GLY A 9 13.68 -5.60 5.59
CA GLY A 9 13.57 -6.15 4.22
C GLY A 9 12.96 -5.22 3.18
N VAL A 10 12.70 -3.95 3.52
CA VAL A 10 12.23 -2.95 2.55
C VAL A 10 13.38 -2.48 1.66
N ILE A 11 13.27 -2.71 0.35
CA ILE A 11 14.28 -2.33 -0.66
C ILE A 11 13.93 -0.99 -1.34
N GLY A 12 12.66 -0.58 -1.30
CA GLY A 12 12.21 0.69 -1.87
C GLY A 12 10.86 1.14 -1.32
N VAL A 13 10.70 2.45 -1.14
CA VAL A 13 9.45 3.08 -0.70
C VAL A 13 9.01 4.04 -1.78
N PHE A 14 7.84 3.79 -2.35
CA PHE A 14 7.25 4.65 -3.37
C PHE A 14 6.11 5.42 -2.72
N SER A 15 6.34 6.70 -2.46
CA SER A 15 5.33 7.60 -1.91
C SER A 15 4.73 8.41 -3.06
N GLY A 16 3.54 8.01 -3.51
CA GLY A 16 2.76 8.78 -4.47
C GLY A 16 1.94 9.90 -3.80
N HIS A 17 1.81 11.02 -4.50
CA HIS A 17 0.82 12.06 -4.22
C HIS A 17 -0.41 11.79 -5.10
N ASP A 18 -1.56 11.58 -4.48
CA ASP A 18 -2.69 10.91 -5.13
C ASP A 18 -3.88 11.86 -5.27
N HIS A 19 -4.15 12.32 -6.49
CA HIS A 19 -5.31 13.13 -6.87
C HIS A 19 -6.60 12.29 -7.01
N GLY A 20 -6.68 11.13 -6.34
CA GLY A 20 -7.90 10.33 -6.24
C GLY A 20 -7.86 8.96 -6.92
N ASN A 21 -6.70 8.48 -7.39
CA ASN A 21 -6.53 7.17 -8.02
C ASN A 21 -5.19 6.52 -7.58
N SER A 22 -5.21 5.69 -6.54
CA SER A 22 -4.01 4.95 -6.13
C SER A 22 -3.56 4.00 -7.24
N TRP A 23 -2.24 3.95 -7.52
CA TRP A 23 -1.62 3.21 -8.63
C TRP A 23 -1.88 1.70 -8.57
N CYS A 24 -2.17 1.13 -7.39
CA CYS A 24 -2.51 -0.29 -7.21
C CYS A 24 -3.67 -0.49 -6.23
N THR A 25 -4.88 -0.10 -6.63
CA THR A 25 -6.11 -0.45 -5.88
C THR A 25 -7.16 -1.06 -6.79
N LYS A 26 -7.68 -2.24 -6.41
CA LYS A 26 -8.86 -2.86 -7.04
C LYS A 26 -10.15 -2.06 -6.78
N TRP A 27 -10.18 -1.24 -5.73
CA TRP A 27 -11.36 -0.47 -5.32
C TRP A 27 -11.18 1.02 -5.61
N LYS A 28 -12.14 1.62 -6.33
CA LYS A 28 -12.18 3.07 -6.62
C LYS A 28 -12.41 3.87 -5.32
N GLY A 29 -11.86 5.09 -5.24
CA GLY A 29 -12.10 6.03 -4.13
C GLY A 29 -11.19 5.87 -2.91
N LYS A 30 -10.14 5.04 -2.99
CA LYS A 30 -9.11 4.94 -1.94
C LYS A 30 -8.07 6.04 -2.13
N ARG A 31 -7.88 6.87 -1.09
CA ARG A 31 -6.97 8.03 -1.06
C ARG A 31 -5.86 7.75 -0.05
N THR A 32 -4.62 7.56 -0.50
CA THR A 32 -3.48 7.31 0.41
C THR A 32 -2.34 8.27 0.12
N GLY A 33 -1.78 8.87 1.17
CA GLY A 33 -0.67 9.82 1.11
C GLY A 33 -0.99 11.12 1.85
N TYR A 34 -0.02 12.04 1.90
CA TYR A 34 -0.18 13.41 2.42
C TYR A 34 -1.00 14.33 1.48
N GLY A 35 -1.67 13.77 0.46
CA GLY A 35 -2.24 14.52 -0.67
C GLY A 35 -3.75 14.55 -0.80
N GLY A 36 -4.53 14.10 0.19
CA GLY A 36 -5.99 14.05 0.12
C GLY A 36 -6.68 15.11 0.99
N TYR A 37 -7.72 15.76 0.46
CA TYR A 37 -8.65 16.56 1.26
C TYR A 37 -9.34 15.69 2.33
N GLY A 38 -9.41 16.20 3.57
CA GLY A 38 -10.16 15.62 4.71
C GLY A 38 -9.29 15.00 5.82
N ASN A 39 -9.93 14.28 6.73
CA ASN A 39 -9.33 13.82 7.99
C ASN A 39 -9.04 12.31 7.98
N TRP A 40 -8.70 11.71 6.84
CA TRP A 40 -8.36 10.29 6.81
C TRP A 40 -6.99 10.04 7.45
N ILE A 41 -6.84 8.88 8.09
CA ILE A 41 -5.55 8.49 8.66
C ILE A 41 -4.53 8.42 7.52
N ARG A 42 -3.43 9.16 7.65
CA ARG A 42 -2.41 9.24 6.62
C ARG A 42 -1.62 7.93 6.59
N GLY A 43 -0.99 7.65 5.45
CA GLY A 43 -0.12 6.48 5.30
C GLY A 43 0.76 6.56 4.06
N SER A 44 1.64 5.58 3.93
CA SER A 44 2.54 5.42 2.80
C SER A 44 2.47 3.99 2.28
N ARG A 45 2.50 3.83 0.95
CA ARG A 45 2.56 2.51 0.33
C ARG A 45 3.99 1.98 0.36
N GLN A 46 4.14 0.77 0.87
CA GLN A 46 5.39 0.04 0.92
C GLN A 46 5.36 -1.08 -0.13
N LEU A 47 6.50 -1.32 -0.79
CA LEU A 47 6.71 -2.49 -1.64
C LEU A 47 7.65 -3.45 -0.91
N PHE A 48 7.29 -4.73 -0.90
CA PHE A 48 8.06 -5.83 -0.34
C PHE A 48 8.50 -6.74 -1.48
N LEU A 49 9.81 -6.83 -1.64
CA LEU A 49 10.45 -7.47 -2.78
C LEU A 49 11.52 -8.40 -2.23
N THR A 50 11.45 -9.69 -2.57
CA THR A 50 12.54 -10.63 -2.35
C THR A 50 13.08 -11.11 -3.69
N ARG A 51 14.29 -11.65 -3.72
CA ARG A 51 14.85 -12.22 -4.96
C ARG A 51 13.97 -13.33 -5.52
N ASP A 52 13.41 -14.17 -4.66
CA ASP A 52 12.55 -15.29 -5.07
C ASP A 52 11.22 -14.82 -5.67
N MET A 53 10.64 -13.74 -5.12
CA MET A 53 9.42 -13.12 -5.69
C MET A 53 9.71 -12.48 -7.04
N LEU A 54 10.81 -11.74 -7.14
CA LEU A 54 11.22 -11.13 -8.42
C LEU A 54 11.49 -12.18 -9.49
N ALA A 55 12.09 -13.32 -9.14
CA ALA A 55 12.29 -14.44 -10.06
C ALA A 55 10.97 -15.03 -10.61
N LYS A 56 9.87 -14.88 -9.86
CA LYS A 56 8.51 -15.28 -10.26
C LYS A 56 7.71 -14.14 -10.91
N GLY A 57 8.28 -12.93 -10.98
CA GLY A 57 7.56 -11.74 -11.44
C GLY A 57 6.49 -11.26 -10.45
N GLU A 58 6.71 -11.52 -9.15
CA GLU A 58 5.78 -11.20 -8.07
C GLU A 58 6.34 -10.09 -7.16
N LEU A 59 5.45 -9.31 -6.54
CA LEU A 59 5.79 -8.42 -5.42
C LEU A 59 4.60 -8.23 -4.49
N ASP A 60 4.88 -8.00 -3.21
CA ASP A 60 3.85 -7.65 -2.23
C ASP A 60 3.84 -6.16 -1.97
N THR A 61 2.67 -5.62 -1.67
CA THR A 61 2.56 -4.21 -1.31
C THR A 61 1.40 -3.93 -0.38
N SER A 62 1.60 -3.01 0.57
CA SER A 62 0.59 -2.58 1.53
C SER A 62 0.72 -1.08 1.85
N ILE A 63 -0.29 -0.50 2.49
CA ILE A 63 -0.22 0.85 3.07
C ILE A 63 0.03 0.70 4.57
N ARG A 64 1.05 1.38 5.07
CA ARG A 64 1.25 1.58 6.52
C ARG A 64 0.67 2.93 6.92
N LEU A 65 -0.31 2.92 7.82
CA LEU A 65 -0.96 4.11 8.36
C LEU A 65 -0.16 4.71 9.53
N GLU A 66 -0.36 6.01 9.81
CA GLU A 66 0.22 6.70 10.97
C GLU A 66 -0.23 6.07 12.31
N SER A 67 -1.42 5.46 12.35
CA SER A 67 -1.90 4.66 13.48
C SER A 67 -1.09 3.37 13.71
N GLY A 68 -0.22 3.00 12.78
CA GLY A 68 0.53 1.74 12.78
C GLY A 68 -0.20 0.60 12.09
N ALA A 69 -1.47 0.76 11.72
CA ALA A 69 -2.23 -0.27 10.99
C ALA A 69 -1.68 -0.50 9.57
N VAL A 70 -1.82 -1.74 9.08
CA VAL A 70 -1.48 -2.14 7.71
C VAL A 70 -2.78 -2.40 6.95
N VAL A 71 -2.96 -1.73 5.81
CA VAL A 71 -4.19 -1.84 5.01
C VAL A 71 -3.89 -1.95 3.53
N GLY A 72 -4.86 -2.44 2.75
CA GLY A 72 -4.72 -2.57 1.29
C GLY A 72 -3.60 -3.49 0.85
N SER A 73 -3.28 -4.53 1.63
CA SER A 73 -2.30 -5.53 1.23
C SER A 73 -2.74 -6.23 -0.05
N VAL A 74 -1.90 -6.19 -1.07
CA VAL A 74 -2.09 -6.87 -2.35
C VAL A 74 -0.78 -7.49 -2.81
N THR A 75 -0.87 -8.61 -3.50
CA THR A 75 0.23 -9.22 -4.23
C THR A 75 0.05 -8.86 -5.70
N LEU A 76 1.07 -8.30 -6.34
CA LEU A 76 1.08 -8.10 -7.77
C LEU A 76 1.76 -9.30 -8.40
N ASN A 77 1.00 -10.07 -9.15
CA ASN A 77 1.39 -11.26 -9.90
C ASN A 77 0.44 -11.41 -11.10
N SER A 78 0.46 -12.55 -11.79
CA SER A 78 -0.40 -12.82 -12.94
C SER A 78 -1.90 -12.92 -12.62
N THR A 79 -2.29 -13.14 -11.37
CA THR A 79 -3.69 -13.25 -10.92
C THR A 79 -4.23 -11.96 -10.30
N TYR A 80 -3.39 -10.91 -10.22
CA TYR A 80 -3.80 -9.61 -9.71
C TYR A 80 -5.01 -9.07 -10.49
N GLY A 81 -6.05 -8.68 -9.75
CA GLY A 81 -7.34 -8.25 -10.30
C GLY A 81 -8.42 -9.32 -10.21
N GLU A 82 -8.05 -10.59 -10.25
CA GLU A 82 -8.97 -11.72 -10.03
C GLU A 82 -9.01 -12.13 -8.56
N ASP A 83 -7.85 -12.05 -7.90
CA ASP A 83 -7.68 -12.39 -6.49
C ASP A 83 -8.60 -11.60 -5.54
N LYS A 84 -8.90 -12.24 -4.41
CA LYS A 84 -9.70 -11.65 -3.33
C LYS A 84 -8.78 -11.05 -2.28
N TYR A 85 -8.93 -9.74 -2.08
CA TYR A 85 -8.17 -8.99 -1.09
C TYR A 85 -9.09 -8.48 0.03
N PRO A 86 -8.59 -8.36 1.27
CA PRO A 86 -9.34 -7.75 2.35
C PRO A 86 -9.82 -6.35 1.98
N ALA A 87 -11.03 -6.01 2.40
CA ALA A 87 -11.51 -4.64 2.30
C ALA A 87 -10.57 -3.72 3.10
N THR A 88 -10.16 -2.62 2.48
CA THR A 88 -9.41 -1.60 3.21
C THR A 88 -10.41 -0.79 4.05
N PRO A 89 -10.18 -0.61 5.36
CA PRO A 89 -10.97 0.30 6.20
C PRO A 89 -11.03 1.72 5.63
N ASN A 90 -11.99 2.53 6.09
CA ASN A 90 -12.21 3.90 5.63
C ASN A 90 -12.15 4.90 6.80
N ASP A 91 -11.16 4.68 7.67
CA ASP A 91 -11.08 5.32 8.97
C ASP A 91 -10.51 6.73 8.88
N ARG A 92 -10.92 7.56 9.84
CA ARG A 92 -10.57 8.98 9.95
C ARG A 92 -9.92 9.26 11.32
N THR A 93 -9.11 10.32 11.39
CA THR A 93 -8.51 10.87 12.62
C THR A 93 -9.51 11.67 13.43
#